data_AF-A0A916MBT2-F1
#
_entry.id   AF-A0A916MBT2-F1
#
_cell.length_a   1.000
_cell.length_b   1.000
_cell.length_c   1.000
_cell.angle_alpha   90.00
_cell.angle_beta   90.00
_cell.angle_gamma   90.00
#
_symmetry.space_group_name_H-M   'P 1'
#
loop_
_entity.id
_entity.type
_entity.pdbx_description
1 polymer ?
#
loop_
_entity_poly.entity_id
_entity_poly.type
_entity_poly.pdbx_seq_one_letter_code
_entity_poly.pdbx_strand_id
1 'polypeptide(L)'
;MKTRLTALFVAAGASVALAQTDLTYQVRRYSPFNDNGWASTLDAQPGDRIEVRSVVSSHGSSGALALSQIIFQPLLSNWALDDRLITNVDLGLTGPGYNPAGIGPYGSLLTTPVGHVADLPGVYGRITPFASGAAPSSYFLRGHVHMLPTERVLRIAQNHITNWIGVGPTNSANNFNGGGGVTSAQPQLGGDRRSDFPSPAFGTQNLVTFKFGVILAPDTGRTLTISTPQEGIGGALRNGLFVREAWWFATEVEVYGSIRESVTVFPASINIGVPTDPNPSPPTVILGGFLLALHHRRRR
;
A
#
# COMPACT_ATOMS: atom_id res chain seq x y z
N MET A 1 40.27 -55.83 -7.46
CA MET A 1 39.83 -54.54 -6.88
C MET A 1 38.60 -54.09 -7.66
N LYS A 2 37.43 -53.95 -7.02
CA LYS A 2 36.17 -53.53 -7.67
C LYS A 2 35.91 -52.07 -7.31
N THR A 3 36.18 -51.17 -8.24
CA THR A 3 35.88 -49.74 -8.11
C THR A 3 34.38 -49.54 -8.27
N ARG A 4 33.69 -49.11 -7.22
CA ARG A 4 32.26 -48.75 -7.29
C ARG A 4 32.17 -47.24 -7.57
N LEU A 5 31.67 -46.88 -8.75
CA LEU A 5 31.22 -45.52 -9.03
C LEU A 5 29.85 -45.30 -8.39
N THR A 6 29.79 -44.40 -7.41
CA THR A 6 28.54 -43.89 -6.86
C THR A 6 28.10 -42.71 -7.73
N ALA A 7 27.08 -42.91 -8.56
CA ALA A 7 26.48 -41.83 -9.34
C ALA A 7 25.60 -40.96 -8.42
N LEU A 8 25.99 -39.70 -8.24
CA LEU A 8 25.21 -38.68 -7.54
C LEU A 8 24.16 -38.12 -8.51
N PHE A 9 22.90 -38.54 -8.36
CA PHE A 9 21.79 -37.94 -9.08
C PHE A 9 21.39 -36.62 -8.39
N VAL A 10 21.74 -35.48 -8.98
CA VAL A 10 21.20 -34.18 -8.59
C VAL A 10 19.87 -33.99 -9.34
N ALA A 11 18.76 -34.26 -8.65
CA ALA A 11 17.44 -33.92 -9.17
C ALA A 11 17.25 -32.40 -9.10
N ALA A 12 17.40 -31.71 -10.23
CA ALA A 12 17.02 -30.32 -10.37
C ALA A 12 15.48 -30.24 -10.34
N GLY A 13 14.91 -30.12 -9.14
CA GLY A 13 13.48 -29.83 -8.98
C GLY A 13 13.21 -28.41 -9.47
N ALA A 14 12.50 -28.29 -10.60
CA ALA A 14 11.97 -27.01 -11.03
C ALA A 14 10.91 -26.56 -10.00
N SER A 15 11.26 -25.59 -9.16
CA SER A 15 10.30 -24.92 -8.29
C SER A 15 9.35 -24.11 -9.16
N VAL A 16 8.12 -24.59 -9.33
CA VAL A 16 7.04 -23.78 -9.91
C VAL A 16 6.75 -22.67 -8.90
N ALA A 17 7.01 -21.42 -9.27
CA ALA A 17 6.62 -20.28 -8.46
C ALA A 17 5.10 -20.30 -8.29
N LEU A 18 4.63 -20.46 -7.06
CA LEU A 18 3.21 -20.40 -6.75
C LEU A 18 2.70 -19.00 -7.07
N ALA A 19 1.50 -18.91 -7.65
CA ALA A 19 0.89 -17.64 -7.94
C ALA A 19 0.62 -16.86 -6.64
N GLN A 20 0.96 -15.58 -6.66
CA GLN A 20 0.99 -14.75 -5.47
C GLN A 20 0.67 -13.30 -5.81
N THR A 21 -0.09 -12.66 -4.94
CA THR A 21 -0.40 -11.25 -5.03
C THR A 21 0.51 -10.44 -4.11
N ASP A 22 1.08 -9.37 -4.64
CA ASP A 22 1.86 -8.40 -3.91
C ASP A 22 1.00 -7.16 -3.64
N LEU A 23 0.79 -6.84 -2.37
CA LEU A 23 0.24 -5.56 -1.90
C LEU A 23 1.42 -4.68 -1.48
N THR A 24 1.84 -3.80 -2.38
CA THR A 24 2.98 -2.91 -2.17
C THR A 24 2.51 -1.52 -1.77
N TYR A 25 3.08 -0.99 -0.71
CA TYR A 25 2.95 0.41 -0.37
C TYR A 25 4.04 1.23 -1.03
N GLN A 26 3.66 2.41 -1.53
CA GLN A 26 4.60 3.38 -2.07
C GLN A 26 4.31 4.76 -1.47
N VAL A 27 5.36 5.53 -1.27
CA VAL A 27 5.32 6.86 -0.68
C VAL A 27 6.00 7.87 -1.60
N ARG A 28 5.57 9.12 -1.53
CA ARG A 28 6.26 10.26 -2.15
C ARG A 28 5.92 11.56 -1.42
N ARG A 29 6.78 12.58 -1.55
CA ARG A 29 6.38 13.95 -1.17
C ARG A 29 5.32 14.46 -2.16
N TYR A 30 4.32 15.15 -1.64
CA TYR A 30 3.29 15.76 -2.47
C TYR A 30 3.88 16.80 -3.43
N SER A 31 3.47 16.72 -4.69
CA SER A 31 3.72 17.74 -5.70
C SER A 31 2.46 17.94 -6.53
N PRO A 32 1.89 19.15 -6.60
CA PRO A 32 0.65 19.39 -7.35
C PRO A 32 0.81 19.19 -8.87
N PHE A 33 2.05 19.26 -9.39
CA PHE A 33 2.31 19.28 -10.82
C PHE A 33 2.89 17.96 -11.36
N ASN A 34 3.14 16.98 -10.50
CA ASN A 34 3.85 15.77 -10.86
C ASN A 34 3.34 14.58 -10.04
N ASP A 35 3.06 13.44 -10.68
CA ASP A 35 2.76 12.17 -10.01
C ASP A 35 3.92 11.17 -10.01
N ASN A 36 5.14 11.61 -10.34
CA ASN A 36 6.33 10.79 -10.29
C ASN A 36 6.98 10.76 -8.89
N GLY A 37 7.99 9.91 -8.71
CA GLY A 37 8.81 9.85 -7.49
C GLY A 37 8.28 8.91 -6.40
N TRP A 38 7.44 7.95 -6.77
CA TRP A 38 6.98 6.89 -5.85
C TRP A 38 8.14 5.94 -5.50
N ALA A 39 8.33 5.69 -4.20
CA ALA A 39 9.37 4.80 -3.69
C ALA A 39 8.86 3.97 -2.50
N SER A 40 9.59 2.91 -2.14
CA SER A 40 9.35 2.14 -0.91
C SER A 40 9.97 2.79 0.33
N THR A 41 10.91 3.71 0.15
CA THR A 41 11.56 4.45 1.23
C THR A 41 11.68 5.91 0.84
N LEU A 42 11.36 6.80 1.77
CA LEU A 42 11.40 8.24 1.56
C LEU A 42 12.00 8.94 2.78
N ASP A 43 13.05 9.72 2.58
CA ASP A 43 13.46 10.69 3.60
C ASP A 43 12.53 11.90 3.51
N ALA A 44 12.06 12.40 4.65
CA ALA A 44 11.12 13.51 4.72
C ALA A 44 11.50 14.47 5.86
N GLN A 45 11.07 15.72 5.71
CA GLN A 45 11.21 16.72 6.76
C GLN A 45 9.90 16.84 7.56
N PRO A 46 9.99 17.25 8.83
CA PRO A 46 8.81 17.55 9.63
C PRO A 46 7.92 18.58 8.92
N GLY A 47 6.59 18.39 8.95
CA GLY A 47 5.63 19.24 8.24
C GLY A 47 5.42 18.90 6.76
N ASP A 48 6.23 18.02 6.15
CA ASP A 48 6.01 17.58 4.77
C ASP A 48 4.63 16.93 4.62
N ARG A 49 3.97 17.23 3.49
CA ARG A 49 2.81 16.48 3.02
C ARG A 49 3.30 15.26 2.23
N ILE A 50 3.02 14.07 2.74
CA ILE A 50 3.38 12.80 2.11
C ILE A 50 2.13 12.15 1.52
N GLU A 51 2.27 11.63 0.30
CA GLU A 51 1.25 10.81 -0.33
C GLU A 51 1.65 9.35 -0.25
N VAL A 52 0.66 8.52 0.04
CA VAL A 52 0.80 7.08 0.16
C VAL A 52 -0.18 6.43 -0.81
N ARG A 53 0.28 5.41 -1.53
CA ARG A 53 -0.58 4.59 -2.37
C ARG A 53 -0.35 3.11 -2.11
N SER A 54 -1.40 2.34 -2.35
CA SER A 54 -1.36 0.88 -2.41
C SER A 54 -1.39 0.44 -3.86
N VAL A 55 -0.47 -0.46 -4.19
CA VAL A 55 -0.25 -1.00 -5.52
C VAL A 55 -0.38 -2.51 -5.45
N VAL A 56 -1.21 -3.08 -6.32
CA VAL A 56 -1.48 -4.51 -6.35
C VAL A 56 -0.91 -5.10 -7.63
N SER A 57 -0.12 -6.16 -7.48
CA SER A 57 0.41 -6.95 -8.58
C SER A 57 0.15 -8.44 -8.33
N SER A 58 -0.07 -9.23 -9.39
CA SER A 58 -0.10 -10.69 -9.34
C SER A 58 1.08 -11.25 -10.12
N HIS A 59 1.81 -12.16 -9.49
CA HIS A 59 2.99 -12.83 -10.01
C HIS A 59 2.74 -14.34 -10.14
N GLY A 60 3.49 -14.97 -11.05
CA GLY A 60 3.39 -16.40 -11.33
C GLY A 60 2.50 -16.73 -12.53
N SER A 61 2.15 -18.01 -12.67
CA SER A 61 1.43 -18.55 -13.84
C SER A 61 -0.05 -18.81 -13.58
N SER A 62 -0.74 -17.98 -12.78
CA SER A 62 -2.16 -18.18 -12.45
C SER A 62 -3.11 -18.01 -13.63
N GLY A 63 -2.68 -17.35 -14.70
CA GLY A 63 -3.58 -16.91 -15.77
C GLY A 63 -4.49 -15.75 -15.35
N ALA A 64 -4.12 -15.00 -14.29
CA ALA A 64 -4.84 -13.81 -13.89
C ALA A 64 -4.86 -12.78 -15.03
N LEU A 65 -6.04 -12.24 -15.27
CA LEU A 65 -6.30 -11.24 -16.32
C LEU A 65 -6.42 -9.84 -15.74
N ALA A 66 -7.08 -9.71 -14.59
CA ALA A 66 -7.39 -8.42 -13.97
C ALA A 66 -7.75 -8.59 -12.49
N LEU A 67 -7.45 -7.60 -11.64
CA LEU A 67 -7.78 -7.67 -10.21
C LEU A 67 -9.30 -7.58 -10.01
N SER A 68 -9.93 -8.61 -9.47
CA SER A 68 -11.36 -8.56 -9.14
C SER A 68 -11.60 -7.77 -7.86
N GLN A 69 -10.93 -8.17 -6.78
CA GLN A 69 -11.08 -7.56 -5.47
C GLN A 69 -9.89 -7.85 -4.55
N ILE A 70 -9.58 -6.87 -3.71
CA ILE A 70 -8.79 -7.04 -2.49
C ILE A 70 -9.41 -6.16 -1.38
N ILE A 71 -9.42 -6.66 -0.15
CA ILE A 71 -9.80 -5.88 1.03
C ILE A 71 -8.59 -5.83 1.95
N PHE A 72 -8.23 -4.66 2.46
CA PHE A 72 -7.08 -4.52 3.35
C PHE A 72 -7.22 -3.31 4.29
N GLN A 73 -6.48 -3.32 5.40
CA GLN A 73 -6.42 -2.20 6.34
C GLN A 73 -5.00 -1.64 6.40
N PRO A 74 -4.74 -0.47 5.77
CA PRO A 74 -3.48 0.23 5.94
C PRO A 74 -3.24 0.60 7.40
N LEU A 75 -2.01 0.41 7.85
CA LEU A 75 -1.54 0.73 9.20
C LEU A 75 -0.23 1.52 9.08
N LEU A 76 -0.16 2.61 9.83
CA LEU A 76 1.03 3.45 9.96
C LEU A 76 1.54 3.33 11.39
N SER A 77 2.66 2.63 11.56
CA SER A 77 3.35 2.44 12.83
C SER A 77 4.24 3.63 13.17
N ASN A 78 4.49 3.86 14.46
CA ASN A 78 5.17 5.04 15.00
C ASN A 78 4.49 6.38 14.66
N TRP A 79 3.16 6.40 14.69
CA TRP A 79 2.35 7.62 14.49
C TRP A 79 2.56 8.60 15.65
N ALA A 80 2.96 9.83 15.39
CA ALA A 80 3.14 10.86 16.41
C ALA A 80 1.80 11.48 16.85
N LEU A 81 1.80 12.26 17.93
CA LEU A 81 0.61 12.95 18.41
C LEU A 81 0.08 13.97 17.40
N ASP A 82 0.99 14.69 16.75
CA ASP A 82 0.68 15.78 15.82
C ASP A 82 0.72 15.34 14.35
N ASP A 83 0.93 14.05 14.08
CA ASP A 83 0.77 13.52 12.74
C ASP A 83 -0.69 13.63 12.35
N ARG A 84 -0.95 14.01 11.09
CA ARG A 84 -2.30 14.25 10.61
C ARG A 84 -2.59 13.48 9.34
N LEU A 85 -3.64 12.67 9.36
CA LEU A 85 -4.23 12.12 8.14
C LEU A 85 -4.99 13.23 7.42
N ILE A 86 -4.76 13.38 6.11
CA ILE A 86 -5.50 14.34 5.28
C ILE A 86 -6.87 13.77 4.97
N THR A 87 -7.89 14.55 5.32
CA THR A 87 -9.30 14.22 5.17
C THR A 87 -9.98 15.14 4.16
N ASN A 88 -11.25 14.89 3.86
CA ASN A 88 -12.02 15.70 2.92
C ASN A 88 -12.11 17.18 3.36
N VAL A 89 -12.20 17.46 4.67
CA VAL A 89 -12.22 18.86 5.15
C VAL A 89 -10.90 19.58 4.86
N ASP A 90 -9.77 18.88 4.95
CA ASP A 90 -8.44 19.43 4.66
C ASP A 90 -8.25 19.77 3.19
N LEU A 91 -8.96 19.05 2.32
CA LEU A 91 -8.98 19.27 0.88
C LEU A 91 -10.06 20.27 0.44
N GLY A 92 -10.87 20.78 1.37
CA GLY A 92 -12.02 21.63 1.04
C GLY A 92 -13.14 20.91 0.29
N LEU A 93 -13.15 19.57 0.30
CA LEU A 93 -14.17 18.75 -0.36
C LEU A 93 -15.42 18.70 0.53
N THR A 94 -16.52 19.25 0.02
CA THR A 94 -17.81 19.37 0.73
C THR A 94 -18.96 18.89 -0.15
N GLY A 95 -20.13 18.70 0.46
CA GLY A 95 -21.36 18.31 -0.24
C GLY A 95 -21.62 16.80 -0.30
N PRO A 96 -22.67 16.38 -1.03
CA PRO A 96 -23.04 14.98 -1.15
C PRO A 96 -21.88 14.14 -1.69
N GLY A 97 -21.47 13.12 -0.95
CA GLY A 97 -20.34 12.23 -1.30
C GLY A 97 -19.17 12.37 -0.39
N TYR A 98 -19.05 13.46 0.36
CA TYR A 98 -17.90 13.72 1.21
C TYR A 98 -18.32 13.81 2.67
N ASN A 99 -17.81 12.89 3.48
CA ASN A 99 -17.82 13.08 4.93
C ASN A 99 -16.58 13.89 5.32
N PRO A 100 -16.69 14.96 6.14
CA PRO A 100 -15.54 15.79 6.53
C PRO A 100 -14.35 15.01 7.10
N ALA A 101 -14.62 13.96 7.89
CA ALA A 101 -13.58 13.12 8.50
C ALA A 101 -13.12 11.95 7.62
N GLY A 102 -13.65 11.84 6.40
CA GLY A 102 -13.39 10.73 5.49
C GLY A 102 -12.19 10.95 4.58
N ILE A 103 -11.74 9.86 3.96
CA ILE A 103 -10.72 9.84 2.90
C ILE A 103 -11.42 9.60 1.55
N GLY A 104 -11.56 10.66 0.76
CA GLY A 104 -12.24 10.60 -0.53
C GLY A 104 -13.76 10.44 -0.41
N PRO A 105 -14.44 10.21 -1.54
CA PRO A 105 -15.88 10.10 -1.57
C PRO A 105 -16.37 8.73 -1.06
N TYR A 106 -17.53 8.73 -0.41
CA TYR A 106 -18.31 7.53 -0.15
C TYR A 106 -19.19 7.21 -1.39
N GLY A 107 -19.64 5.96 -1.51
CA GLY A 107 -20.43 5.44 -2.63
C GLY A 107 -19.80 4.21 -3.28
N SER A 108 -20.28 3.83 -4.46
CA SER A 108 -19.61 2.91 -5.38
C SER A 108 -19.33 3.59 -6.72
N LEU A 109 -18.83 2.83 -7.71
CA LEU A 109 -18.75 3.28 -9.09
C LEU A 109 -20.11 3.68 -9.70
N LEU A 110 -21.22 3.20 -9.14
CA LEU A 110 -22.56 3.28 -9.73
C LEU A 110 -23.57 4.07 -8.90
N THR A 111 -23.15 4.59 -7.76
CA THR A 111 -24.02 5.42 -6.94
C THR A 111 -23.84 6.89 -7.28
N THR A 112 -24.86 7.67 -6.99
CA THR A 112 -24.74 9.12 -6.82
C THR A 112 -24.86 9.39 -5.32
N PRO A 113 -23.82 9.90 -4.66
CA PRO A 113 -22.52 10.33 -5.19
C PRO A 113 -21.61 9.15 -5.57
N VAL A 114 -20.67 9.41 -6.48
CA VAL A 114 -19.69 8.44 -6.98
C VAL A 114 -18.60 8.24 -5.95
N GLY A 115 -18.29 6.97 -5.62
CA GLY A 115 -17.37 6.60 -4.53
C GLY A 115 -15.92 6.36 -4.95
N HIS A 116 -15.48 6.89 -6.08
CA HIS A 116 -14.12 6.74 -6.61
C HIS A 116 -13.47 8.08 -6.91
N VAL A 117 -12.16 8.06 -7.10
CA VAL A 117 -11.37 9.19 -7.59
C VAL A 117 -10.41 8.76 -8.70
N ALA A 118 -9.98 9.72 -9.51
CA ALA A 118 -8.90 9.51 -10.47
C ALA A 118 -7.54 9.39 -9.76
N ASP A 119 -6.60 8.66 -10.37
CA ASP A 119 -5.21 8.63 -9.91
C ASP A 119 -4.47 9.92 -10.29
N LEU A 120 -4.64 10.95 -9.45
CA LEU A 120 -4.03 12.27 -9.64
C LEU A 120 -3.33 12.73 -8.35
N PRO A 121 -2.34 13.63 -8.44
CA PRO A 121 -1.72 14.24 -7.28
C PRO A 121 -2.72 14.96 -6.38
N GLY A 122 -2.63 14.75 -5.07
CA GLY A 122 -3.47 15.42 -4.08
C GLY A 122 -4.91 14.91 -3.99
N VAL A 123 -5.26 13.88 -4.76
CA VAL A 123 -6.59 13.26 -4.77
C VAL A 123 -6.53 11.92 -4.02
N TYR A 124 -7.39 11.76 -3.02
CA TYR A 124 -7.38 10.62 -2.09
C TYR A 124 -8.69 9.85 -2.10
N GLY A 125 -8.60 8.56 -1.84
CA GLY A 125 -9.72 7.63 -1.90
C GLY A 125 -9.37 6.37 -2.71
N ARG A 126 -10.42 5.62 -3.06
CA ARG A 126 -10.31 4.44 -3.93
C ARG A 126 -10.19 4.88 -5.38
N ILE A 127 -9.21 4.32 -6.07
CA ILE A 127 -8.83 4.72 -7.42
C ILE A 127 -9.71 3.99 -8.43
N THR A 128 -10.22 4.69 -9.43
CA THR A 128 -10.97 4.07 -10.54
C THR A 128 -10.11 3.03 -11.28
N PRO A 129 -10.63 1.83 -11.59
CA PRO A 129 -12.00 1.36 -11.40
C PRO A 129 -12.23 0.58 -10.10
N PHE A 130 -11.32 0.62 -9.14
CA PHE A 130 -11.32 -0.23 -7.93
C PHE A 130 -12.25 0.23 -6.80
N ALA A 131 -13.40 0.83 -7.11
CA ALA A 131 -14.38 1.27 -6.10
C ALA A 131 -15.79 0.68 -6.30
N SER A 132 -15.91 -0.52 -6.88
CA SER A 132 -17.21 -1.13 -7.23
C SER A 132 -18.06 -1.47 -6.00
N GLY A 133 -17.44 -1.78 -4.86
CA GLY A 133 -18.14 -1.95 -3.59
C GLY A 133 -18.68 -0.63 -3.06
N ALA A 134 -19.95 -0.57 -2.65
CA ALA A 134 -20.52 0.65 -2.07
C ALA A 134 -20.01 0.87 -0.63
N ALA A 135 -19.40 2.02 -0.36
CA ALA A 135 -19.19 2.54 0.98
C ALA A 135 -20.31 3.54 1.27
N PRO A 136 -21.40 3.19 1.97
CA PRO A 136 -22.43 4.18 2.30
C PRO A 136 -21.87 5.29 3.21
N SER A 137 -22.64 6.37 3.37
CA SER A 137 -22.25 7.52 4.21
C SER A 137 -22.01 7.16 5.69
N SER A 138 -22.48 6.00 6.16
CA SER A 138 -22.21 5.46 7.50
C SER A 138 -20.91 4.64 7.58
N TYR A 139 -20.39 4.13 6.47
CA TYR A 139 -19.23 3.23 6.39
C TYR A 139 -18.08 3.83 5.54
N PHE A 140 -17.99 5.16 5.48
CA PHE A 140 -16.88 5.85 4.82
C PHE A 140 -15.52 5.48 5.45
N LEU A 141 -14.45 5.59 4.66
CA LEU A 141 -13.09 5.32 5.11
C LEU A 141 -12.55 6.49 5.93
N ARG A 142 -11.93 6.22 7.08
CA ARG A 142 -11.29 7.22 7.94
C ARG A 142 -10.07 6.66 8.65
N GLY A 143 -9.31 7.56 9.26
CA GLY A 143 -8.29 7.21 10.24
C GLY A 143 -8.87 6.85 11.60
N HIS A 144 -8.30 5.80 12.21
CA HIS A 144 -8.50 5.37 13.59
C HIS A 144 -7.14 5.33 14.27
N VAL A 145 -6.91 6.21 15.24
CA VAL A 145 -5.66 6.22 16.01
C VAL A 145 -5.82 5.28 17.20
N HIS A 146 -4.88 4.35 17.34
CA HIS A 146 -4.84 3.40 18.44
C HIS A 146 -3.55 3.55 19.24
N MET A 147 -3.66 3.33 20.55
CA MET A 147 -2.52 3.18 21.44
C MET A 147 -2.31 1.70 21.69
N LEU A 148 -1.24 1.14 21.11
CA LEU A 148 -0.75 -0.20 21.43
C LEU A 148 0.24 -0.09 22.60
N PRO A 149 0.57 -1.20 23.29
CA PRO A 149 1.46 -1.14 24.46
C PRO A 149 2.82 -0.47 24.22
N THR A 150 3.33 -0.53 22.98
CA THR A 150 4.67 -0.05 22.62
C THR A 150 4.69 1.09 21.61
N GLU A 151 3.56 1.39 20.97
CA GLU A 151 3.52 2.39 19.90
C GLU A 151 2.11 2.97 19.71
N ARG A 152 2.06 4.15 19.10
CA ARG A 152 0.83 4.71 18.56
C ARG A 152 0.78 4.39 17.07
N VAL A 153 -0.39 3.97 16.61
CA VAL A 153 -0.61 3.59 15.22
C VAL A 153 -1.83 4.30 14.65
N LEU A 154 -1.76 4.68 13.38
CA LEU A 154 -2.94 5.07 12.60
C LEU A 154 -3.37 3.88 11.75
N ARG A 155 -4.65 3.54 11.81
CA ARG A 155 -5.28 2.54 10.95
C ARG A 155 -6.30 3.20 10.03
N ILE A 156 -6.31 2.83 8.75
CA ILE A 156 -7.37 3.22 7.82
C ILE A 156 -8.37 2.07 7.70
N ALA A 157 -9.62 2.36 8.07
CA ALA A 157 -10.73 1.41 8.01
C ALA A 157 -12.05 2.17 7.83
N GLN A 158 -13.14 1.42 7.60
CA GLN A 158 -14.49 1.97 7.58
C GLN A 158 -14.86 2.52 8.96
N ASN A 159 -15.69 3.57 8.99
CA ASN A 159 -16.01 4.31 10.21
C ASN A 159 -16.66 3.46 11.32
N HIS A 160 -17.43 2.43 10.96
CA HIS A 160 -18.09 1.56 11.95
C HIS A 160 -17.16 0.53 12.61
N ILE A 161 -15.92 0.43 12.15
CA ILE A 161 -14.95 -0.55 12.64
C ILE A 161 -14.22 0.03 13.84
N THR A 162 -14.70 -0.31 15.04
CA THR A 162 -14.23 0.27 16.30
C THR A 162 -13.23 -0.62 17.05
N ASN A 163 -13.25 -1.92 16.82
CA ASN A 163 -12.34 -2.89 17.41
C ASN A 163 -11.01 -2.98 16.66
N TRP A 164 -9.97 -3.48 17.34
CA TRP A 164 -8.65 -3.72 16.76
C TRP A 164 -8.67 -4.84 15.70
N ILE A 165 -7.69 -4.84 14.80
CA ILE A 165 -7.55 -5.84 13.75
C ILE A 165 -7.36 -7.22 14.40
N GLY A 166 -8.07 -8.23 13.89
CA GLY A 166 -8.02 -9.59 14.43
C GLY A 166 -8.81 -9.82 15.72
N VAL A 167 -9.47 -8.79 16.27
CA VAL A 167 -10.25 -8.90 17.51
C VAL A 167 -11.75 -9.08 17.23
N GLY A 168 -12.44 -9.87 18.06
CA GLY A 168 -13.89 -10.03 18.08
C GLY A 168 -14.42 -11.24 17.27
N PRO A 169 -15.75 -11.41 17.19
CA PRO A 169 -16.38 -12.57 16.54
C PRO A 169 -16.01 -12.71 15.06
N THR A 170 -15.97 -13.95 14.56
CA THR A 170 -15.54 -14.32 13.20
C THR A 170 -16.57 -13.99 12.09
N ASN A 171 -17.55 -13.13 12.36
CA ASN A 171 -18.58 -12.75 11.40
C ASN A 171 -18.16 -11.57 10.50
N SER A 172 -18.84 -11.42 9.37
CA SER A 172 -18.51 -10.47 8.30
C SER A 172 -18.62 -8.99 8.67
N ALA A 173 -19.31 -8.66 9.76
CA ALA A 173 -19.47 -7.30 10.27
C ALA A 173 -18.32 -6.86 11.20
N ASN A 174 -17.26 -7.65 11.30
CA ASN A 174 -16.25 -7.48 12.34
C ASN A 174 -14.81 -7.56 11.81
N ASN A 175 -13.89 -6.90 12.52
CA ASN A 175 -12.49 -6.72 12.12
C ASN A 175 -11.60 -7.99 12.19
N PHE A 176 -12.18 -9.19 12.25
CA PHE A 176 -11.43 -10.45 12.31
C PHE A 176 -10.85 -10.85 10.95
N ASN A 177 -11.59 -10.56 9.87
CA ASN A 177 -11.28 -11.01 8.51
C ASN A 177 -10.80 -9.87 7.59
N GLY A 178 -10.45 -8.71 8.14
CA GLY A 178 -10.12 -7.51 7.36
C GLY A 178 -11.30 -6.84 6.66
N GLY A 179 -12.52 -7.38 6.72
CA GLY A 179 -13.71 -6.94 5.97
C GLY A 179 -14.13 -5.48 6.20
N GLY A 180 -13.72 -4.92 7.33
CA GLY A 180 -13.88 -3.50 7.66
C GLY A 180 -12.90 -2.54 6.96
N GLY A 181 -12.04 -3.05 6.10
CA GLY A 181 -10.98 -2.27 5.46
C GLY A 181 -11.39 -1.48 4.23
N VAL A 182 -10.35 -1.07 3.49
CA VAL A 182 -10.44 -0.52 2.15
C VAL A 182 -10.84 -1.64 1.21
N THR A 183 -12.09 -1.63 0.76
CA THR A 183 -12.57 -2.53 -0.28
C THR A 183 -12.21 -1.97 -1.65
N SER A 184 -11.17 -2.55 -2.27
CA SER A 184 -10.73 -2.22 -3.62
C SER A 184 -11.21 -3.30 -4.58
N ALA A 185 -12.25 -3.00 -5.34
CA ALA A 185 -12.89 -3.96 -6.24
C ALA A 185 -13.27 -3.27 -7.53
N GLN A 186 -13.10 -3.93 -8.67
CA GLN A 186 -13.56 -3.40 -9.94
C GLN A 186 -14.89 -4.05 -10.37
N PRO A 187 -15.57 -3.53 -11.40
CA PRO A 187 -16.76 -4.15 -11.94
C PRO A 187 -16.50 -5.58 -12.42
N GLN A 188 -17.55 -6.39 -12.45
CA GLN A 188 -17.53 -7.65 -13.18
C GLN A 188 -17.09 -7.45 -14.63
N LEU A 189 -16.37 -8.43 -15.17
CA LEU A 189 -15.97 -8.37 -16.57
C LEU A 189 -17.09 -8.86 -17.50
N GLY A 190 -17.86 -9.88 -17.11
CA GLY A 190 -19.00 -10.37 -17.89
C GLY A 190 -20.34 -9.67 -17.60
N GLY A 191 -21.34 -9.95 -18.45
CA GLY A 191 -22.74 -9.53 -18.29
C GLY A 191 -23.09 -8.17 -18.91
N ASP A 192 -24.34 -7.73 -18.69
CA ASP A 192 -24.85 -6.40 -19.10
C ASP A 192 -24.11 -5.30 -18.32
N ARG A 193 -22.92 -4.95 -18.82
CA ARG A 193 -22.22 -3.75 -18.35
C ARG A 193 -23.08 -2.56 -18.74
N ARG A 194 -23.52 -1.80 -17.74
CA ARG A 194 -24.09 -0.48 -18.02
C ARG A 194 -23.03 0.35 -18.76
N SER A 195 -23.46 1.14 -19.74
CA SER A 195 -22.54 1.95 -20.55
C SER A 195 -21.79 3.03 -19.75
N ASP A 196 -22.21 3.30 -18.50
CA ASP A 196 -21.61 4.27 -17.60
C ASP A 196 -20.53 3.67 -16.68
N PHE A 197 -20.22 2.38 -16.77
CA PHE A 197 -19.08 1.82 -16.03
C PHE A 197 -17.75 2.31 -16.61
N PRO A 198 -16.82 2.78 -15.77
CA PRO A 198 -15.42 2.88 -16.17
C PRO A 198 -14.94 1.52 -16.70
N SER A 199 -14.17 1.54 -17.78
CA SER A 199 -13.58 0.32 -18.32
C SER A 199 -12.78 -0.41 -17.24
N PRO A 200 -12.94 -1.74 -17.10
CA PRO A 200 -12.10 -2.50 -16.21
C PRO A 200 -10.62 -2.30 -16.53
N ALA A 201 -9.80 -2.28 -15.50
CA ALA A 201 -8.36 -2.26 -15.61
C ALA A 201 -7.90 -3.69 -15.87
N PHE A 202 -7.58 -3.97 -17.13
CA PHE A 202 -6.90 -5.21 -17.53
C PHE A 202 -5.42 -5.14 -17.20
N GLY A 203 -4.83 -6.31 -16.95
CA GLY A 203 -3.45 -6.46 -16.52
C GLY A 203 -3.35 -6.80 -15.04
N THR A 204 -2.16 -7.29 -14.67
CA THR A 204 -1.88 -7.85 -13.35
C THR A 204 -0.78 -7.13 -12.61
N GLN A 205 -0.30 -6.00 -13.12
CA GLN A 205 0.90 -5.35 -12.60
C GLN A 205 0.63 -3.87 -12.32
N ASN A 206 1.15 -3.39 -11.19
CA ASN A 206 1.17 -1.98 -10.83
C ASN A 206 -0.21 -1.31 -10.75
N LEU A 207 -1.22 -2.06 -10.27
CA LEU A 207 -2.59 -1.55 -10.16
C LEU A 207 -2.71 -0.68 -8.90
N VAL A 208 -2.80 0.65 -9.07
CA VAL A 208 -3.03 1.56 -7.94
C VAL A 208 -4.50 1.45 -7.51
N THR A 209 -4.75 1.02 -6.27
CA THR A 209 -6.12 0.74 -5.80
C THR A 209 -6.64 1.76 -4.80
N PHE A 210 -5.75 2.35 -4.00
CA PHE A 210 -6.12 3.34 -2.98
C PHE A 210 -4.98 4.32 -2.69
N LYS A 211 -5.33 5.60 -2.50
CA LYS A 211 -4.42 6.70 -2.13
C LYS A 211 -4.92 7.45 -0.90
N PHE A 212 -3.98 7.89 -0.06
CA PHE A 212 -4.25 8.81 1.05
C PHE A 212 -3.04 9.71 1.30
N GLY A 213 -3.24 10.81 2.00
CA GLY A 213 -2.18 11.75 2.35
C GLY A 213 -2.01 11.88 3.85
N VAL A 214 -0.79 12.17 4.29
CA VAL A 214 -0.47 12.49 5.69
C VAL A 214 0.38 13.76 5.74
N ILE A 215 0.29 14.49 6.84
CA ILE A 215 1.18 15.60 7.18
C ILE A 215 1.95 15.18 8.41
N LEU A 216 3.28 15.25 8.32
CA LEU A 216 4.18 14.79 9.36
C LEU A 216 4.23 15.82 10.50
N ALA A 217 4.20 15.32 11.74
CA ALA A 217 4.44 16.09 12.94
C ALA A 217 5.80 16.83 12.90
N PRO A 218 5.99 17.88 13.74
CA PRO A 218 7.25 18.63 13.82
C PRO A 218 8.41 17.84 14.50
N ASP A 219 8.24 16.56 14.81
CA ASP A 219 9.25 15.73 15.47
C ASP A 219 10.26 15.15 14.47
N THR A 220 11.43 14.74 14.97
CA THR A 220 12.55 14.24 14.14
C THR A 220 13.07 12.92 14.69
N GLY A 221 13.83 12.19 13.86
CA GLY A 221 14.56 11.00 14.29
C GLY A 221 13.70 9.74 14.43
N ARG A 222 12.60 9.64 13.67
CA ARG A 222 11.75 8.44 13.65
C ARG A 222 11.49 7.94 12.23
N THR A 223 11.12 6.67 12.13
CA THR A 223 10.67 6.05 10.88
C THR A 223 9.20 5.68 11.01
N LEU A 224 8.36 6.27 10.17
CA LEU A 224 6.97 5.88 10.01
C LEU A 224 6.91 4.70 9.03
N THR A 225 6.31 3.58 9.44
CA THR A 225 6.19 2.39 8.58
C THR A 225 4.75 2.20 8.15
N ILE A 226 4.52 2.16 6.85
CA ILE A 226 3.23 1.90 6.23
C ILE A 226 3.17 0.43 5.84
N SER A 227 2.19 -0.29 6.36
CA SER A 227 2.00 -1.71 6.07
C SER A 227 0.52 -2.12 6.16
N THR A 228 0.26 -3.40 6.00
CA THR A 228 -0.99 -4.04 6.40
C THR A 228 -0.63 -5.31 7.16
N PRO A 229 -1.08 -5.48 8.42
CA PRO A 229 -0.92 -6.75 9.11
C PRO A 229 -1.72 -7.84 8.38
N GLN A 230 -1.25 -9.08 8.44
CA GLN A 230 -1.91 -10.20 7.75
C GLN A 230 -3.39 -10.34 8.13
N GLU A 231 -3.73 -10.07 9.39
CA GLU A 231 -5.09 -10.09 9.92
C GLU A 231 -5.99 -9.00 9.31
N GLY A 232 -5.38 -7.91 8.82
CA GLY A 232 -6.05 -6.80 8.17
C GLY A 232 -6.39 -7.06 6.71
N ILE A 233 -5.95 -8.18 6.13
CA ILE A 233 -6.25 -8.58 4.75
C ILE A 233 -7.54 -9.41 4.72
N GLY A 234 -8.39 -9.11 3.75
CA GLY A 234 -9.55 -9.90 3.38
C GLY A 234 -9.21 -11.37 3.14
N GLY A 235 -10.15 -12.26 3.43
CA GLY A 235 -9.92 -13.67 3.17
C GLY A 235 -11.16 -14.52 3.27
N ALA A 236 -10.97 -15.82 3.04
CA ALA A 236 -12.02 -16.82 3.14
C ALA A 236 -11.54 -18.00 4.00
N LEU A 237 -12.48 -18.64 4.69
CA LEU A 237 -12.22 -19.90 5.36
C LEU A 237 -12.17 -21.01 4.30
N ARG A 238 -11.02 -21.68 4.18
CA ARG A 238 -10.81 -22.83 3.28
C ARG A 238 -10.35 -24.02 4.11
N ASN A 239 -11.14 -25.08 4.12
CA ASN A 239 -10.85 -26.30 4.89
C ASN A 239 -10.53 -26.03 6.38
N GLY A 240 -11.27 -25.09 6.98
CA GLY A 240 -11.07 -24.69 8.38
C GLY A 240 -9.90 -23.73 8.65
N LEU A 241 -9.09 -23.40 7.64
CA LEU A 241 -8.02 -22.42 7.73
C LEU A 241 -8.43 -21.10 7.07
N PHE A 242 -8.23 -19.99 7.76
CA PHE A 242 -8.49 -18.68 7.16
C PHE A 242 -7.33 -18.28 6.25
N VAL A 243 -7.59 -18.16 4.96
CA VAL A 243 -6.59 -17.79 3.94
C VAL A 243 -6.80 -16.35 3.53
N ARG A 244 -5.75 -15.53 3.68
CA ARG A 244 -5.72 -14.12 3.24
C ARG A 244 -5.50 -14.10 1.73
N GLU A 245 -6.45 -13.55 0.99
CA GLU A 245 -6.47 -13.71 -0.46
C GLU A 245 -6.93 -12.45 -1.21
N ALA A 246 -6.33 -12.23 -2.37
CA ALA A 246 -6.85 -11.35 -3.41
C ALA A 246 -7.54 -12.19 -4.49
N TRP A 247 -8.56 -11.61 -5.09
CA TRP A 247 -9.40 -12.28 -6.09
C TRP A 247 -9.06 -11.69 -7.45
N TRP A 248 -8.81 -12.56 -8.43
CA TRP A 248 -8.47 -12.18 -9.80
C TRP A 248 -9.44 -12.79 -10.78
N PHE A 249 -9.76 -12.04 -11.83
CA PHE A 249 -10.49 -12.59 -12.97
C PHE A 249 -9.55 -13.44 -13.81
N ALA A 250 -10.00 -14.62 -14.24
CA ALA A 250 -9.29 -15.47 -15.20
C ALA A 250 -9.70 -15.18 -16.65
N THR A 251 -10.91 -14.64 -16.86
CA THR A 251 -11.46 -14.40 -18.21
C THR A 251 -12.28 -13.12 -18.26
N GLU A 252 -12.52 -12.61 -19.48
CA GLU A 252 -13.29 -11.38 -19.73
C GLU A 252 -14.80 -11.51 -19.46
N VAL A 253 -15.31 -12.72 -19.23
CA VAL A 253 -16.74 -12.97 -19.01
C VAL A 253 -17.07 -13.34 -17.57
N GLU A 254 -16.09 -13.25 -16.66
CA GLU A 254 -16.30 -13.57 -15.25
C GLU A 254 -17.11 -12.50 -14.53
N VAL A 255 -18.09 -12.96 -13.74
CA VAL A 255 -18.89 -12.13 -12.84
C VAL A 255 -18.13 -11.85 -11.54
N TYR A 256 -17.45 -12.88 -11.04
CA TYR A 256 -16.58 -12.83 -9.87
C TYR A 256 -15.23 -13.38 -10.27
N GLY A 257 -14.14 -12.82 -9.73
CA GLY A 257 -12.84 -13.44 -9.93
C GLY A 257 -12.89 -14.91 -9.49
N SER A 258 -12.30 -15.82 -10.25
CA SER A 258 -12.20 -17.25 -9.89
C SER A 258 -10.82 -17.60 -9.30
N ILE A 259 -9.80 -16.85 -9.68
CA ILE A 259 -8.43 -17.03 -9.17
C ILE A 259 -8.32 -16.43 -7.77
N ARG A 260 -7.66 -17.17 -6.88
CA ARG A 260 -7.47 -16.82 -5.47
C ARG A 260 -6.00 -16.96 -5.15
N GLU A 261 -5.36 -15.82 -4.88
CA GLU A 261 -3.93 -15.76 -4.62
C GLU A 261 -3.69 -15.27 -3.20
N SER A 262 -2.71 -15.86 -2.53
CA SER A 262 -2.25 -15.36 -1.23
C SER A 262 -1.64 -13.97 -1.39
N VAL A 263 -1.77 -13.14 -0.36
CA VAL A 263 -1.25 -11.76 -0.38
C VAL A 263 0.02 -11.64 0.44
N THR A 264 1.09 -11.16 -0.18
CA THR A 264 2.30 -10.67 0.49
C THR A 264 2.29 -9.17 0.53
N VAL A 265 2.64 -8.62 1.69
CA VAL A 265 2.67 -7.16 1.90
C VAL A 265 4.10 -6.68 1.84
N PHE A 266 4.35 -5.68 0.99
CA PHE A 266 5.61 -4.97 0.90
C PHE A 266 5.43 -3.59 1.52
N PRO A 267 5.94 -3.36 2.75
CA PRO A 267 5.76 -2.09 3.44
C PRO A 267 6.55 -0.97 2.79
N ALA A 268 6.15 0.26 3.08
CA ALA A 268 6.93 1.46 2.80
C ALA A 268 7.37 2.14 4.10
N SER A 269 8.46 2.90 4.04
CA SER A 269 9.00 3.63 5.19
C SER A 269 9.24 5.10 4.87
N ILE A 270 8.97 5.97 5.83
CA ILE A 270 9.28 7.40 5.77
C ILE A 270 10.25 7.71 6.92
N ASN A 271 11.48 8.11 6.61
CA ASN A 271 12.47 8.51 7.61
C ASN A 271 12.37 10.02 7.84
N ILE A 272 12.00 10.42 9.05
CA ILE A 272 11.66 11.81 9.37
C ILE A 272 12.83 12.47 10.08
N GLY A 273 13.28 13.63 9.57
CA GLY A 273 14.31 14.43 10.22
C GLY A 273 15.72 13.84 10.13
N VAL A 274 15.95 12.90 9.20
CA VAL A 274 17.31 12.64 8.73
C VAL A 274 17.75 13.92 8.00
N PRO A 275 18.86 14.57 8.37
CA PRO A 275 19.41 15.67 7.59
C PRO A 275 19.68 15.12 6.19
N THR A 276 18.80 15.42 5.24
CA THR A 276 19.07 15.18 3.83
C THR A 276 20.10 16.22 3.48
N ASP A 277 21.39 15.88 3.59
CA ASP A 277 22.45 16.76 3.14
C ASP A 277 22.17 17.02 1.64
N PRO A 278 21.68 18.23 1.26
CA PRO A 278 21.20 18.46 -0.11
C PRO A 278 22.37 18.46 -1.11
N ASN A 279 23.60 18.45 -0.58
CA ASN A 279 24.81 18.05 -1.27
C ASN A 279 25.49 16.98 -0.41
N PRO A 280 25.50 15.68 -0.79
CA PRO A 280 26.55 14.82 -0.28
C PRO A 280 27.85 15.46 -0.78
N SER A 281 28.52 16.21 0.10
CA SER A 281 29.87 16.69 -0.17
C SER A 281 30.64 15.46 -0.66
N PRO A 282 31.22 15.46 -1.89
CA PRO A 282 32.02 14.33 -2.32
C PRO A 282 33.02 14.07 -1.19
N PRO A 283 33.17 12.82 -0.71
CA PRO A 283 33.99 12.54 0.45
C PRO A 283 35.32 13.22 0.21
N THR A 284 35.62 14.23 1.01
CA THR A 284 36.90 14.92 0.95
C THR A 284 37.92 13.85 1.34
N VAL A 285 38.42 13.14 0.35
CA VAL A 285 39.61 12.32 0.46
C VAL A 285 40.68 13.35 0.76
N ILE A 286 40.91 13.60 2.05
CA ILE A 286 42.13 14.21 2.55
C ILE A 286 43.19 13.15 2.23
N LEU A 287 43.62 13.13 0.97
CA LEU A 287 44.82 12.45 0.57
C LEU A 287 45.91 13.26 1.27
N GLY A 288 46.33 12.75 2.42
CA GLY A 288 47.49 13.24 3.15
C GLY A 288 48.66 13.24 2.19
N GLY A 289 48.93 14.40 1.60
CA GLY A 289 50.16 14.74 0.92
C GLY A 289 51.27 14.77 1.95
N PHE A 290 51.74 13.58 2.29
CA PHE A 290 52.96 13.31 3.01
C PHE A 290 54.11 14.06 2.33
N LEU A 291 54.60 15.10 3.00
CA LEU A 291 56.01 15.46 3.17
C LEU A 291 56.96 14.80 2.16
N LEU A 292 57.32 15.52 1.09
CA LEU A 292 58.55 15.26 0.35
C LEU A 292 59.28 16.56 0.02
N ALA A 293 60.44 16.69 0.68
CA ALA A 293 61.68 17.28 0.17
C ALA A 293 61.78 18.80 -0.06
N LEU A 294 62.04 19.53 1.03
CA LEU A 294 62.95 20.68 0.99
C LEU A 294 63.99 20.58 2.12
N HIS A 295 64.98 19.71 1.93
CA HIS A 295 66.24 19.83 2.66
C HIS A 295 67.43 19.41 1.79
N HIS A 296 67.62 20.12 0.68
CA HIS A 296 68.87 20.04 -0.08
C HIS A 296 69.95 20.91 0.60
N ARG A 297 70.64 20.26 1.53
CA ARG A 297 72.10 20.23 1.76
C ARG A 297 72.94 21.49 1.46
N ARG A 298 73.55 21.99 2.54
CA ARG A 298 74.60 23.01 2.64
C ARG A 298 76.01 22.44 2.33
N ARG A 299 76.90 23.31 1.81
CA ARG A 299 78.40 23.28 1.77
C ARG A 299 79.03 22.43 0.64
N ARG A 300 79.87 22.96 -0.25
CA ARG A 300 81.11 23.74 -0.07
C ARG A 300 81.31 24.76 -1.19
#